data_AF-A0A1B6MFR9-F1
#
_entry.id   AF-A0A1B6MFR9-F1
#
_cell.length_a   1.000
_cell.length_b   1.000
_cell.length_c   1.000
_cell.angle_alpha   90.00
_cell.angle_beta   90.00
_cell.angle_gamma   90.00
#
_symmetry.space_group_name_H-M   'P 1'
#
loop_
_entity.id
_entity.type
_entity.pdbx_description
1 polymer ?
#
loop_
_entity_poly.entity_id
_entity_poly.type
_entity_poly.pdbx_seq_one_letter_code
_entity_poly.pdbx_strand_id
1 'polypeptide(L)'
;IIVNQVTTAESDQFFRNGKVPVSIVDFANAQCSEYIQHRQHDDLDRQENPLTTAREWTEFLNWFNQLAHEDGQFETTSYPMIQALYTMSKMTLKNIEPYWPLIEVEGWKNLWVVKPSADYCGRGVKVMRNIEDIICNVETATDFRMGRHIVQKYIERPLLIYNTKFDIRQWFLITSVYPLTIWFYKECYLRFSSQPFSLVNLHESIHLTNNAIQRNYSNNRHRDPKLPHENMWHSSKFQDYLNEIGETDKWKTVILPGMKQGIVGAVLASQDEMIDRTNSFELYGADFLLGIDYVPILLEINMGPAMHASTKVTGEICKSGLEDVIKVVLDAKHNPKADTGKFEILYKQELGPRPHHTGDLELLVAGQKIVSDRIIKK
;
A
#
# COMPACT_ATOMS: atom_id res chain seq x y z
N ILE A 1 0.52 -1.69 -19.13
CA ILE A 1 1.62 -2.57 -18.63
C ILE A 1 2.15 -3.51 -19.71
N ILE A 2 1.35 -4.43 -20.29
CA ILE A 2 1.81 -5.36 -21.35
C ILE A 2 2.33 -4.59 -22.59
N VAL A 3 1.65 -3.53 -23.00
CA VAL A 3 2.03 -2.66 -24.14
C VAL A 3 3.41 -2.00 -23.97
N ASN A 4 3.88 -1.80 -22.73
CA ASN A 4 5.21 -1.25 -22.43
C ASN A 4 6.29 -2.33 -22.36
N GLN A 5 5.91 -3.61 -22.29
CA GLN A 5 6.81 -4.76 -22.19
C GLN A 5 7.04 -5.46 -23.55
N VAL A 6 6.29 -5.08 -24.58
CA VAL A 6 6.33 -5.69 -25.91
C VAL A 6 6.96 -4.71 -26.89
N THR A 7 8.05 -5.13 -27.54
CA THR A 7 8.62 -4.35 -28.64
C THR A 7 7.68 -4.40 -29.84
N THR A 8 7.70 -3.37 -30.68
CA THR A 8 6.87 -3.28 -31.90
C THR A 8 7.07 -4.46 -32.87
N ALA A 9 8.16 -5.22 -32.72
CA ALA A 9 8.50 -6.41 -33.50
C ALA A 9 7.90 -7.72 -32.92
N GLU A 10 7.48 -7.71 -31.65
CA GLU A 10 6.91 -8.87 -30.94
C GLU A 10 5.39 -8.80 -30.80
N SER A 11 4.77 -7.67 -31.19
CA SER A 11 3.34 -7.40 -31.05
C SER A 11 2.42 -8.42 -31.72
N ASP A 12 2.88 -9.00 -32.85
CA ASP A 12 2.09 -9.94 -33.66
C ASP A 12 1.86 -11.28 -32.95
N GLN A 13 2.55 -11.56 -31.84
CA GLN A 13 2.40 -12.81 -31.10
C GLN A 13 1.05 -12.89 -30.36
N PHE A 14 0.45 -11.75 -30.02
CA PHE A 14 -0.83 -11.70 -29.29
C PHE A 14 -2.07 -11.82 -30.20
N PHE A 15 -1.89 -11.72 -31.52
CA PHE A 15 -2.96 -11.66 -32.53
C PHE A 15 -2.97 -12.91 -33.44
N ARG A 16 -2.71 -14.10 -32.88
CA ARG A 16 -2.57 -15.34 -33.66
C ARG A 16 -3.73 -16.29 -33.41
N ASN A 17 -4.73 -16.29 -34.30
CA ASN A 17 -5.82 -17.29 -34.28
C ASN A 17 -6.54 -17.42 -32.93
N GLY A 18 -6.65 -16.32 -32.19
CA GLY A 18 -7.41 -16.25 -30.95
C GLY A 18 -8.90 -16.01 -31.17
N LYS A 19 -9.64 -15.90 -30.07
CA LYS A 19 -11.09 -15.64 -30.05
C LYS A 19 -11.45 -14.31 -29.41
N VAL A 20 -10.47 -13.63 -28.81
CA VAL A 20 -10.72 -12.39 -28.08
C VAL A 20 -10.89 -11.26 -29.08
N PRO A 21 -12.07 -10.59 -29.14
CA PRO A 21 -12.31 -9.54 -30.12
C PRO A 21 -11.36 -8.38 -29.91
N VAL A 22 -10.82 -7.84 -31.01
CA VAL A 22 -9.88 -6.71 -30.94
C VAL A 22 -10.55 -5.43 -30.42
N SER A 23 -11.87 -5.31 -30.59
CA SER A 23 -12.69 -4.19 -30.12
C SER A 23 -12.65 -3.98 -28.61
N ILE A 24 -12.27 -4.97 -27.80
CA ILE A 24 -12.15 -4.78 -26.36
C ILE A 24 -11.02 -3.80 -26.00
N VAL A 25 -10.02 -3.65 -26.87
CA VAL A 25 -8.94 -2.67 -26.68
C VAL A 25 -9.48 -1.25 -26.87
N ASP A 26 -10.35 -1.05 -27.87
CA ASP A 26 -11.03 0.23 -28.08
C ASP A 26 -11.95 0.56 -26.91
N PHE A 27 -12.69 -0.43 -26.41
CA PHE A 27 -13.49 -0.28 -25.19
C PHE A 27 -12.62 0.16 -24.01
N ALA A 28 -11.51 -0.54 -23.72
CA ALA A 28 -10.62 -0.18 -22.61
C ALA A 28 -10.03 1.23 -22.76
N ASN A 29 -9.63 1.62 -23.98
CA ASN A 29 -9.11 2.96 -24.27
C ASN A 29 -10.19 4.03 -24.06
N ALA A 30 -11.44 3.76 -24.46
CA ALA A 30 -12.57 4.67 -24.24
C ALA A 30 -12.83 4.88 -22.75
N GLN A 31 -12.88 3.80 -21.95
CA GLN A 31 -13.08 3.90 -20.49
C GLN A 31 -11.96 4.67 -19.79
N CYS A 32 -10.70 4.45 -20.20
CA CYS A 32 -9.57 5.21 -19.67
C CYS A 32 -9.65 6.70 -20.06
N SER A 33 -10.08 6.99 -21.29
CA SER A 33 -10.23 8.38 -21.77
C SER A 33 -11.36 9.11 -21.05
N GLU A 34 -12.47 8.42 -20.77
CA GLU A 34 -13.57 8.94 -19.96
C GLU A 34 -13.10 9.22 -18.52
N TYR A 35 -12.35 8.29 -17.91
CA TYR A 35 -11.73 8.53 -16.61
C TYR A 35 -10.84 9.76 -16.60
N ILE A 36 -9.96 9.93 -17.59
CA ILE A 36 -9.10 11.13 -17.71
C ILE A 36 -9.95 12.41 -17.79
N GLN A 37 -11.00 12.42 -18.62
CA GLN A 37 -11.91 13.57 -18.74
C GLN A 37 -12.55 13.94 -17.39
N HIS A 38 -13.02 12.96 -16.61
CA HIS A 38 -13.56 13.19 -15.26
C HIS A 38 -12.50 13.77 -14.31
N ARG A 39 -11.25 13.30 -14.39
CA ARG A 39 -10.15 13.85 -13.58
C ARG A 39 -9.73 15.25 -14.00
N GLN A 40 -10.03 15.65 -15.23
CA GLN A 40 -9.81 16.99 -15.77
C GLN A 40 -11.02 17.92 -15.60
N HIS A 41 -12.12 17.41 -15.03
CA HIS A 41 -13.38 18.13 -14.84
C HIS A 41 -14.06 18.54 -16.16
N ASP A 42 -13.81 17.81 -17.25
CA ASP A 42 -14.41 18.05 -18.57
C ASP A 42 -15.90 17.63 -18.66
N ASP A 43 -16.43 17.06 -17.58
CA ASP A 43 -17.77 16.50 -17.41
C ASP A 43 -18.73 17.38 -16.60
N LEU A 44 -18.24 18.47 -15.99
CA LEU A 44 -19.04 19.33 -15.10
C LEU A 44 -20.37 19.82 -15.72
N ASP A 45 -20.40 20.01 -17.04
CA ASP A 45 -21.57 20.51 -17.78
C ASP A 45 -22.36 19.41 -18.51
N ARG A 46 -21.98 18.13 -18.36
CA ARG A 46 -22.63 16.99 -19.03
C ARG A 46 -23.69 16.35 -18.12
N GLN A 47 -24.79 15.88 -18.71
CA GLN A 47 -25.75 15.06 -17.97
C GLN A 47 -25.12 13.70 -17.64
N GLU A 48 -25.21 13.26 -16.38
CA GLU A 48 -24.80 11.92 -15.92
C GLU A 48 -25.68 10.84 -16.57
N ASN A 49 -25.38 10.48 -17.81
CA ASN A 49 -25.84 9.23 -18.40
C ASN A 49 -24.61 8.36 -18.60
N PRO A 50 -24.47 7.23 -17.87
CA PRO A 50 -23.34 6.34 -18.08
C PRO A 50 -23.35 5.89 -19.54
N LEU A 51 -22.28 6.22 -20.26
CA LEU A 51 -22.12 5.88 -21.68
C LEU A 51 -22.03 4.36 -21.90
N THR A 52 -21.73 3.61 -20.84
CA THR A 52 -21.47 2.17 -20.86
C THR A 52 -22.41 1.41 -19.91
N THR A 53 -23.00 0.33 -20.41
CA THR A 53 -23.95 -0.51 -19.68
C THR A 53 -23.24 -1.58 -18.83
N ALA A 54 -23.93 -2.09 -17.80
CA ALA A 54 -23.43 -3.21 -16.99
C ALA A 54 -23.14 -4.46 -17.84
N ARG A 55 -23.91 -4.68 -18.91
CA ARG A 55 -23.72 -5.81 -19.84
C ARG A 55 -22.39 -5.70 -20.59
N GLU A 56 -22.07 -4.51 -21.09
CA GLU A 56 -20.79 -4.27 -21.78
C GLU A 56 -19.60 -4.48 -20.86
N TRP A 57 -19.71 -4.07 -19.59
CA TRP A 57 -18.70 -4.37 -18.57
C TRP A 57 -18.54 -5.86 -18.31
N THR A 58 -19.64 -6.61 -18.16
CA THR A 58 -19.57 -8.07 -18.00
C THR A 58 -18.90 -8.74 -19.20
N GLU A 59 -19.24 -8.33 -20.42
CA GLU A 59 -18.60 -8.85 -21.63
C GLU A 59 -17.11 -8.53 -21.67
N PHE A 60 -16.72 -7.28 -21.39
CA PHE A 60 -15.33 -6.87 -21.29
C PHE A 60 -14.57 -7.70 -20.25
N LEU A 61 -15.12 -7.87 -19.05
CA LEU A 61 -14.49 -8.63 -17.96
C LEU A 61 -14.31 -10.11 -18.31
N ASN A 62 -15.25 -10.71 -19.05
CA ASN A 62 -15.11 -12.09 -19.53
C ASN A 62 -13.94 -12.24 -20.51
N TRP A 63 -13.79 -11.31 -21.45
CA TRP A 63 -12.65 -11.30 -22.37
C TRP A 63 -11.34 -10.96 -21.68
N PHE A 64 -11.36 -10.02 -20.73
CA PHE A 64 -10.22 -9.72 -19.87
C PHE A 64 -9.75 -10.95 -19.12
N ASN A 65 -10.66 -11.74 -18.53
CA ASN A 65 -10.30 -12.97 -17.82
C ASN A 65 -9.61 -13.99 -18.75
N GLN A 66 -10.12 -14.17 -19.97
CA GLN A 66 -9.46 -15.04 -20.96
C GLN A 66 -8.02 -14.60 -21.24
N LEU A 67 -7.81 -13.30 -21.50
CA LEU A 67 -6.47 -12.75 -21.74
C LEU A 67 -5.56 -12.82 -20.50
N ALA A 68 -6.11 -12.46 -19.34
CA ALA A 68 -5.31 -12.26 -18.14
C ALA A 68 -4.99 -13.58 -17.41
N HIS A 69 -5.83 -14.60 -17.58
CA HIS A 69 -5.81 -15.79 -16.73
C HIS A 69 -5.87 -17.12 -17.49
N GLU A 70 -6.28 -17.15 -18.76
CA GLU A 70 -6.53 -18.39 -19.51
C GLU A 70 -5.71 -18.49 -20.81
N ASP A 71 -4.59 -17.76 -20.89
CA ASP A 71 -3.71 -17.69 -22.08
C ASP A 71 -4.46 -17.34 -23.39
N GLY A 72 -5.57 -16.60 -23.26
CA GLY A 72 -6.37 -16.13 -24.38
C GLY A 72 -5.56 -15.24 -25.33
N GLN A 73 -5.92 -15.28 -26.60
CA GLN A 73 -5.29 -14.48 -27.66
C GLN A 73 -6.34 -13.67 -28.41
N PHE A 74 -5.91 -12.54 -28.96
CA PHE A 74 -6.73 -11.73 -29.85
C PHE A 74 -6.98 -12.46 -31.16
N GLU A 75 -8.14 -12.17 -31.75
CA GLU A 75 -8.42 -12.50 -33.14
C GLU A 75 -7.36 -11.94 -34.07
N THR A 76 -7.12 -12.64 -35.18
CA THR A 76 -6.17 -12.20 -36.20
C THR A 76 -6.64 -10.90 -36.84
N THR A 77 -5.77 -9.90 -36.90
CA THR A 77 -6.03 -8.61 -37.56
C THR A 77 -4.84 -8.14 -38.38
N SER A 78 -5.02 -7.08 -39.16
CA SER A 78 -3.96 -6.55 -40.04
C SER A 78 -2.83 -5.89 -39.23
N TYR A 79 -1.58 -6.00 -39.69
CA TYR A 79 -0.44 -5.36 -39.05
C TYR A 79 -0.63 -3.85 -38.80
N PRO A 80 -1.17 -3.04 -39.75
CA PRO A 80 -1.47 -1.64 -39.49
C PRO A 80 -2.47 -1.42 -38.34
N MET A 81 -3.47 -2.30 -38.20
CA MET A 81 -4.43 -2.24 -37.10
C MET A 81 -3.76 -2.55 -35.77
N ILE A 82 -2.89 -3.58 -35.72
CA ILE A 82 -2.08 -3.88 -34.53
C ILE A 82 -1.27 -2.64 -34.13
N GLN A 83 -0.58 -2.00 -35.08
CA GLN A 83 0.20 -0.79 -34.81
C GLN A 83 -0.65 0.36 -34.27
N ALA A 84 -1.85 0.57 -34.81
CA ALA A 84 -2.79 1.59 -34.33
C ALA A 84 -3.21 1.32 -32.88
N LEU A 85 -3.57 0.08 -32.55
CA LEU A 85 -3.99 -0.30 -31.19
C LEU A 85 -2.87 -0.09 -30.16
N TYR A 86 -1.66 -0.54 -30.47
CA TYR A 86 -0.49 -0.32 -29.61
C TYR A 86 -0.22 1.18 -29.42
N THR A 87 -0.30 1.97 -30.50
CA THR A 87 -0.07 3.42 -30.45
C THR A 87 -1.10 4.11 -29.57
N MET A 88 -2.39 3.81 -29.78
CA MET A 88 -3.48 4.36 -28.97
C MET A 88 -3.32 3.98 -27.49
N SER A 89 -3.08 2.70 -27.19
CA SER A 89 -2.91 2.25 -25.80
C SER A 89 -1.68 2.86 -25.12
N LYS A 90 -0.56 3.08 -25.85
CA LYS A 90 0.60 3.81 -25.30
C LYS A 90 0.26 5.27 -24.98
N MET A 91 -0.45 5.95 -25.86
CA MET A 91 -0.89 7.34 -25.63
C MET A 91 -1.83 7.42 -24.42
N THR A 92 -2.83 6.53 -24.35
CA THR A 92 -3.76 6.45 -23.22
C THR A 92 -3.03 6.21 -21.91
N LEU A 93 -2.11 5.24 -21.86
CA LEU A 93 -1.31 4.94 -20.66
C LEU A 93 -0.48 6.13 -20.19
N LYS A 94 0.13 6.86 -21.13
CA LYS A 94 0.90 8.07 -20.81
C LYS A 94 0.00 9.19 -20.24
N ASN A 95 -1.21 9.32 -20.76
CA ASN A 95 -2.14 10.39 -20.35
C ASN A 95 -2.83 10.09 -19.02
N ILE A 96 -3.04 8.82 -18.67
CA ILE A 96 -3.68 8.42 -17.41
C ILE A 96 -2.71 8.42 -16.21
N GLU A 97 -1.41 8.24 -16.47
CA GLU A 97 -0.35 8.12 -15.44
C GLU A 97 -0.41 9.20 -14.34
N PRO A 98 -0.59 10.50 -14.63
CA PRO A 98 -0.66 11.54 -13.59
C PRO A 98 -1.84 11.39 -12.62
N TYR A 99 -2.87 10.64 -13.02
CA TYR A 99 -4.09 10.43 -12.25
C TYR A 99 -4.17 9.03 -11.63
N TRP A 100 -3.15 8.19 -11.83
CA TRP A 100 -3.15 6.79 -11.43
C TRP A 100 -2.01 6.47 -10.44
N PRO A 101 -2.19 6.78 -9.14
CA PRO A 101 -1.10 6.72 -8.16
C PRO A 101 -0.56 5.30 -7.89
N LEU A 102 -1.30 4.25 -8.25
CA LEU A 102 -0.91 2.85 -8.01
C LEU A 102 -0.45 2.11 -9.28
N ILE A 103 -0.26 2.82 -10.40
CA ILE A 103 0.04 2.22 -11.72
C ILE A 103 1.28 1.31 -11.71
N GLU A 104 2.28 1.63 -10.88
CA GLU A 104 3.51 0.83 -10.80
C GLU A 104 3.31 -0.50 -10.07
N VAL A 105 2.35 -0.58 -9.16
CA VAL A 105 2.27 -1.68 -8.19
C VAL A 105 1.06 -2.59 -8.37
N GLU A 106 0.01 -2.10 -9.02
CA GLU A 106 -1.27 -2.79 -9.12
C GLU A 106 -1.25 -3.99 -10.08
N GLY A 107 -0.30 -4.04 -11.02
CA GLY A 107 -0.18 -5.12 -12.00
C GLY A 107 -1.33 -5.19 -13.00
N TRP A 108 -1.61 -6.38 -13.51
CA TRP A 108 -2.56 -6.61 -14.61
C TRP A 108 -3.44 -7.84 -14.40
N LYS A 109 -3.27 -8.55 -13.28
CA LYS A 109 -4.06 -9.73 -12.92
C LYS A 109 -5.34 -9.37 -12.16
N ASN A 110 -5.62 -8.07 -11.98
CA ASN A 110 -6.79 -7.55 -11.27
C ASN A 110 -7.01 -8.24 -9.92
N LEU A 111 -5.93 -8.41 -9.15
CA LEU A 111 -6.02 -9.06 -7.85
C LEU A 111 -6.56 -8.09 -6.79
N TRP A 112 -7.39 -8.62 -5.90
CA TRP A 112 -7.98 -7.95 -4.76
C TRP A 112 -7.75 -8.77 -3.50
N VAL A 113 -7.53 -8.11 -2.37
CA VAL A 113 -7.50 -8.74 -1.06
C VAL A 113 -8.82 -8.49 -0.34
N VAL A 114 -9.48 -9.57 0.06
CA VAL A 114 -10.71 -9.56 0.84
C VAL A 114 -10.34 -9.84 2.29
N LYS A 115 -10.58 -8.85 3.16
CA LYS A 115 -10.25 -8.92 4.59
C LYS A 115 -11.55 -8.87 5.42
N PRO A 116 -11.82 -9.84 6.31
CA PRO A 116 -12.93 -9.74 7.25
C PRO A 116 -12.66 -8.63 8.27
N SER A 117 -13.70 -7.93 8.71
CA SER A 117 -13.57 -6.90 9.75
C SER A 117 -13.34 -7.54 11.12
N ALA A 118 -12.47 -6.91 11.91
CA ALA A 118 -12.20 -7.26 13.31
C ALA A 118 -11.47 -8.60 13.58
N ASP A 119 -10.88 -9.24 12.57
CA ASP A 119 -9.92 -10.34 12.83
C ASP A 119 -8.47 -9.82 12.74
N TYR A 120 -7.62 -10.38 13.59
CA TYR A 120 -6.21 -10.07 13.68
C TYR A 120 -5.40 -11.24 13.14
N CYS A 121 -4.09 -11.04 12.95
CA CYS A 121 -3.16 -12.09 12.51
C CYS A 121 -3.38 -12.64 11.09
N GLY A 122 -4.19 -11.97 10.27
CA GLY A 122 -4.41 -12.32 8.86
C GLY A 122 -5.35 -13.50 8.61
N ARG A 123 -6.07 -13.97 9.62
CA ARG A 123 -7.06 -15.05 9.46
C ARG A 123 -8.22 -14.61 8.55
N GLY A 124 -8.65 -15.52 7.68
CA GLY A 124 -9.74 -15.29 6.74
C GLY A 124 -9.40 -14.34 5.58
N VAL A 125 -8.19 -13.79 5.52
CA VAL A 125 -7.75 -12.93 4.41
C VAL A 125 -7.54 -13.78 3.16
N LYS A 126 -8.18 -13.38 2.06
CA LYS A 126 -8.08 -14.07 0.76
C LYS A 126 -7.62 -13.13 -0.32
N VAL A 127 -6.79 -13.63 -1.24
CA VAL A 127 -6.50 -12.95 -2.51
C VAL A 127 -7.42 -13.55 -3.57
N MET A 128 -8.15 -12.69 -4.27
CA MET A 128 -9.19 -13.05 -5.24
C MET A 128 -9.03 -12.20 -6.51
N ARG A 129 -9.68 -12.57 -7.61
CA ARG A 129 -9.52 -11.90 -8.92
C ARG A 129 -10.85 -11.55 -9.59
N ASN A 130 -11.82 -12.46 -9.51
CA ASN A 130 -13.11 -12.32 -10.15
C ASN A 130 -14.09 -11.58 -9.21
N ILE A 131 -14.82 -10.60 -9.75
CA ILE A 131 -15.72 -9.74 -8.97
C ILE A 131 -16.95 -10.51 -8.48
N GLU A 132 -17.50 -11.42 -9.29
CA GLU A 132 -18.63 -12.26 -8.91
C GLU A 132 -18.26 -13.20 -7.74
N ASP A 133 -17.05 -13.79 -7.78
CA ASP A 133 -16.52 -14.62 -6.69
C ASP A 133 -16.31 -13.81 -5.41
N ILE A 134 -15.82 -12.56 -5.53
CA ILE A 134 -15.63 -11.65 -4.39
C ILE A 134 -16.98 -11.32 -3.76
N ILE A 135 -17.98 -10.93 -4.57
CA ILE A 135 -19.35 -10.63 -4.11
C ILE A 135 -19.93 -11.86 -3.43
N CYS A 136 -19.87 -13.02 -4.07
CA CYS A 136 -20.34 -14.28 -3.51
C CYS A 136 -19.64 -14.61 -2.18
N ASN A 137 -18.31 -14.42 -2.08
CA ASN A 137 -17.58 -14.67 -0.84
C ASN A 137 -18.00 -13.74 0.30
N VAL A 138 -18.29 -12.47 0.00
CA VAL A 138 -18.75 -11.48 0.99
C VAL A 138 -20.20 -11.75 1.42
N GLU A 139 -21.09 -12.09 0.48
CA GLU A 139 -22.52 -12.35 0.75
C GLU A 139 -22.77 -13.68 1.48
N THR A 140 -21.97 -14.71 1.19
CA THR A 140 -22.09 -16.03 1.82
C THR A 140 -21.47 -16.10 3.22
N ALA A 141 -20.83 -15.02 3.70
CA ALA A 141 -20.33 -14.94 5.06
C ALA A 141 -21.49 -14.88 6.05
N THR A 142 -21.95 -16.06 6.50
CA THR A 142 -23.14 -16.26 7.34
C THR A 142 -22.98 -15.81 8.80
N ASP A 143 -21.78 -15.42 9.22
CA ASP A 143 -21.52 -15.00 10.59
C ASP A 143 -21.82 -13.51 10.76
N PHE A 144 -22.99 -13.18 11.34
CA PHE A 144 -23.42 -11.81 11.64
C PHE A 144 -22.43 -11.02 12.52
N ARG A 145 -21.49 -11.69 13.22
CA ARG A 145 -20.40 -11.03 13.98
C ARG A 145 -19.19 -10.63 13.11
N MET A 146 -19.12 -11.17 11.89
CA MET A 146 -18.08 -10.96 10.87
C MET A 146 -18.61 -10.14 9.66
N GLY A 147 -19.79 -9.52 9.78
CA GLY A 147 -20.60 -9.02 8.65
C GLY A 147 -20.08 -7.79 7.90
N ARG A 148 -18.80 -7.44 8.00
CA ARG A 148 -18.19 -6.36 7.22
C ARG A 148 -16.87 -6.85 6.64
N HIS A 149 -16.65 -6.62 5.36
CA HIS A 149 -15.39 -6.94 4.68
C HIS A 149 -14.79 -5.67 4.10
N ILE A 150 -13.46 -5.61 4.03
CA ILE A 150 -12.74 -4.63 3.23
C ILE A 150 -12.23 -5.35 1.99
N VAL A 151 -12.60 -4.84 0.82
CA VAL A 151 -12.03 -5.25 -0.46
C VAL A 151 -11.03 -4.18 -0.87
N GLN A 152 -9.76 -4.53 -0.91
CA GLN A 152 -8.65 -3.61 -1.18
C GLN A 152 -7.86 -4.09 -2.40
N LYS A 153 -7.42 -3.18 -3.28
CA LYS A 153 -6.59 -3.55 -4.42
C LYS A 153 -5.32 -4.25 -3.93
N TYR A 154 -5.04 -5.43 -4.46
CA TYR A 154 -3.83 -6.17 -4.11
C TYR A 154 -2.63 -5.59 -4.87
N ILE A 155 -1.49 -5.48 -4.16
CA ILE A 155 -0.21 -5.04 -4.69
C ILE A 155 0.45 -6.23 -5.40
N GLU A 156 0.35 -6.27 -6.74
CA GLU A 156 0.82 -7.35 -7.58
C GLU A 156 2.32 -7.28 -7.88
N ARG A 157 2.89 -6.08 -7.89
CA ARG A 157 4.33 -5.82 -8.07
C ARG A 157 4.94 -5.24 -6.79
N PRO A 158 4.98 -6.00 -5.68
CA PRO A 158 5.73 -5.57 -4.51
C PRO A 158 7.24 -5.66 -4.79
N LEU A 159 8.04 -4.93 -4.03
CA LEU A 159 9.46 -5.21 -3.94
C LEU A 159 9.64 -6.63 -3.38
N LEU A 160 10.49 -7.42 -4.03
CA LEU A 160 10.82 -8.78 -3.61
C LEU A 160 12.29 -8.83 -3.21
N ILE A 161 12.58 -9.59 -2.16
CA ILE A 161 13.95 -9.93 -1.77
C ILE A 161 14.12 -11.41 -2.05
N TYR A 162 15.05 -11.76 -2.94
CA TYR A 162 15.26 -13.12 -3.41
C TYR A 162 13.94 -13.83 -3.81
N ASN A 163 13.15 -13.15 -4.65
CA ASN A 163 11.83 -13.60 -5.11
C ASN A 163 10.84 -13.96 -3.99
N THR A 164 10.98 -13.37 -2.80
CA THR A 164 10.12 -13.65 -1.63
C THR A 164 9.46 -12.37 -1.16
N LYS A 165 8.15 -12.42 -0.91
CA LYS A 165 7.36 -11.28 -0.43
C LYS A 165 7.71 -10.98 1.03
N PHE A 166 7.70 -9.70 1.39
CA PHE A 166 7.84 -9.28 2.77
C PHE A 166 6.99 -8.04 3.08
N ASP A 167 6.75 -7.79 4.34
CA ASP A 167 6.30 -6.49 4.84
C ASP A 167 7.29 -5.94 5.89
N ILE A 168 7.09 -4.69 6.29
CA ILE A 168 7.84 -4.01 7.36
C ILE A 168 6.87 -3.71 8.51
N ARG A 169 7.19 -4.19 9.71
CA ARG A 169 6.53 -3.80 10.96
C ARG A 169 7.28 -2.63 11.58
N GLN A 170 6.68 -1.45 11.53
CA GLN A 170 7.20 -0.21 12.10
C GLN A 170 6.45 0.17 13.37
N TRP A 171 7.16 0.47 14.46
CA TRP A 171 6.53 0.95 15.69
C TRP A 171 6.49 2.48 15.76
N PHE A 172 5.41 2.98 16.33
CA PHE A 172 5.26 4.38 16.72
C PHE A 172 4.42 4.47 18.00
N LEU A 173 4.63 5.52 18.76
CA LEU A 173 3.97 5.75 20.05
C LEU A 173 3.23 7.08 20.01
N ILE A 174 1.99 7.11 20.50
CA ILE A 174 1.25 8.35 20.74
C ILE A 174 1.19 8.60 22.23
N THR A 175 1.68 9.75 22.68
CA THR A 175 1.70 10.14 24.11
C THR A 175 0.73 11.27 24.44
N SER A 176 0.15 11.92 23.43
CA SER A 176 -0.87 12.95 23.59
C SER A 176 -1.64 13.07 22.29
N VAL A 177 -2.97 13.19 22.38
CA VAL A 177 -3.88 13.43 21.24
C VAL A 177 -4.06 14.93 21.00
N TYR A 178 -4.04 15.74 22.07
CA TYR A 178 -4.15 17.19 21.98
C TYR A 178 -3.27 17.93 23.01
N PRO A 179 -2.17 18.60 22.60
CA PRO A 179 -1.62 18.63 21.23
C PRO A 179 -1.05 17.26 20.81
N LEU A 180 -1.36 16.84 19.58
CA LEU A 180 -0.92 15.55 19.06
C LEU A 180 0.61 15.41 19.11
N THR A 181 1.10 14.36 19.75
CA THR A 181 2.54 14.01 19.81
C THR A 181 2.74 12.56 19.40
N ILE A 182 3.42 12.37 18.26
CA ILE A 182 3.77 11.07 17.70
C ILE A 182 5.28 10.87 17.81
N TRP A 183 5.68 9.71 18.30
CA TRP A 183 7.06 9.25 18.36
C TRP A 183 7.28 8.10 17.39
N PHE A 184 8.40 8.10 16.68
CA PHE A 184 8.80 7.03 15.77
C PHE A 184 9.91 6.20 16.39
N TYR A 185 9.78 4.87 16.38
CA TYR A 185 10.85 3.99 16.82
C TYR A 185 11.86 3.80 15.67
N LYS A 186 13.13 4.15 15.89
CA LYS A 186 14.16 4.13 14.82
C LYS A 186 14.43 2.73 14.24
N GLU A 187 14.07 1.68 14.96
CA GLU A 187 14.20 0.31 14.49
C GLU A 187 12.85 -0.29 14.09
N CYS A 188 12.89 -1.07 13.02
CA CYS A 188 11.79 -1.91 12.58
C CYS A 188 12.34 -3.26 12.09
N TYR A 189 11.43 -4.16 11.76
CA TYR A 189 11.78 -5.49 11.24
C TYR A 189 10.90 -5.89 10.06
N LEU A 190 11.46 -6.70 9.19
CA LEU A 190 10.79 -7.27 8.02
C LEU A 190 10.24 -8.64 8.37
N ARG A 191 9.09 -9.00 7.80
CA ARG A 191 8.49 -10.34 7.91
C ARG A 191 8.31 -10.93 6.52
N PHE A 192 8.90 -12.11 6.29
CA PHE A 192 8.92 -12.77 4.99
C PHE A 192 7.84 -13.85 4.86
N SER A 193 7.38 -14.07 3.63
CA SER A 193 6.68 -15.32 3.28
C SER A 193 7.65 -16.51 3.29
N SER A 194 7.11 -17.70 3.56
CA SER A 194 7.84 -18.99 3.54
C SER A 194 8.04 -19.52 2.13
N GLN A 195 7.28 -19.00 1.16
CA GLN A 195 7.28 -19.44 -0.23
C GLN A 195 7.74 -18.31 -1.18
N PRO A 196 8.36 -18.66 -2.32
CA PRO A 196 8.60 -17.72 -3.42
C PRO A 196 7.30 -17.09 -3.92
N PHE A 197 7.38 -15.82 -4.33
CA PHE A 197 6.24 -15.05 -4.82
C PHE A 197 5.72 -15.61 -6.14
N SER A 198 4.40 -15.65 -6.29
CA SER A 198 3.72 -16.07 -7.50
C SER A 198 2.43 -15.30 -7.66
N LEU A 199 2.09 -14.90 -8.88
CA LEU A 199 0.75 -14.41 -9.22
C LEU A 199 -0.12 -15.50 -9.87
N VAL A 200 0.33 -16.75 -9.88
CA VAL A 200 -0.44 -17.91 -10.36
C VAL A 200 -1.04 -18.64 -9.17
N ASN A 201 -0.21 -19.01 -8.19
CA ASN A 201 -0.67 -19.64 -6.96
C ASN A 201 -1.00 -18.60 -5.89
N LEU A 202 -2.28 -18.42 -5.58
CA LEU A 202 -2.78 -17.43 -4.61
C LEU A 202 -2.83 -17.93 -3.16
N HIS A 203 -2.13 -19.02 -2.85
CA HIS A 203 -2.13 -19.59 -1.51
C HIS A 203 -1.57 -18.62 -0.45
N GLU A 204 -2.17 -18.60 0.74
CA GLU A 204 -1.85 -17.64 1.81
C GLU A 204 -0.38 -17.68 2.25
N SER A 205 0.27 -18.84 2.18
CA SER A 205 1.69 -19.01 2.52
C SER A 205 2.64 -18.21 1.60
N ILE A 206 2.18 -17.78 0.42
CA ILE A 206 2.91 -16.93 -0.54
C ILE A 206 2.58 -15.46 -0.31
N HIS A 207 1.31 -15.15 -0.04
CA HIS A 207 0.80 -13.78 -0.11
C HIS A 207 0.65 -13.05 1.22
N LEU A 208 0.60 -13.77 2.35
CA LEU A 208 0.44 -13.20 3.68
C LEU A 208 1.73 -13.38 4.48
N THR A 209 2.26 -12.30 5.04
CA THR A 209 3.59 -12.26 5.68
C THR A 209 3.52 -12.31 7.21
N ASN A 210 2.31 -12.33 7.79
CA ASN A 210 2.10 -12.40 9.23
C ASN A 210 2.71 -13.69 9.81
N ASN A 211 3.51 -13.56 10.86
CA ASN A 211 4.15 -14.71 11.53
C ASN A 211 3.13 -15.77 12.01
N ALA A 212 1.95 -15.34 12.46
CA ALA A 212 0.87 -16.23 12.90
C ALA A 212 0.38 -17.20 11.82
N ILE A 213 0.48 -16.81 10.54
CA ILE A 213 0.18 -17.64 9.37
C ILE A 213 1.42 -18.43 8.98
N GLN A 214 2.55 -17.73 8.84
CA GLN A 214 3.78 -18.30 8.30
C GLN A 214 4.37 -19.43 9.16
N ARG A 215 4.15 -19.43 10.48
CA ARG A 215 4.54 -20.52 11.37
C ARG A 215 3.87 -21.86 11.07
N ASN A 216 2.76 -21.86 10.32
CA ASN A 216 2.05 -23.09 9.93
C ASN A 216 2.66 -23.74 8.67
N TYR A 217 3.67 -23.10 8.04
CA TYR A 217 4.29 -23.56 6.81
C TYR A 217 5.80 -23.69 6.96
N SER A 218 6.36 -24.72 6.33
CA SER A 218 7.81 -24.84 6.20
C SER A 218 8.31 -23.97 5.05
N ASN A 219 9.54 -23.47 5.17
CA ASN A 219 10.19 -22.73 4.10
C ASN A 219 10.37 -23.62 2.87
N ASN A 220 10.00 -23.11 1.70
CA ASN A 220 10.13 -23.84 0.44
C ASN A 220 11.60 -24.19 0.16
N ARG A 221 11.86 -25.37 -0.42
CA ARG A 221 13.22 -25.80 -0.81
C ARG A 221 13.83 -24.93 -1.91
N HIS A 222 13.01 -24.28 -2.73
CA HIS A 222 13.44 -23.36 -3.78
C HIS A 222 13.55 -21.91 -3.30
N ARG A 223 13.29 -21.64 -2.02
CA ARG A 223 13.52 -20.32 -1.43
C ARG A 223 15.02 -20.09 -1.28
N ASP A 224 15.47 -18.87 -1.55
CA ASP A 224 16.89 -18.53 -1.50
C ASP A 224 17.48 -18.74 -0.09
N PRO A 225 18.62 -19.45 0.03
CA PRO A 225 19.21 -19.79 1.33
C PRO A 225 19.76 -18.58 2.10
N LYS A 226 19.91 -17.41 1.46
CA LYS A 226 20.30 -16.16 2.14
C LYS A 226 19.19 -15.58 3.00
N LEU A 227 17.94 -16.02 2.80
CA LEU A 227 16.83 -15.63 3.66
C LEU A 227 16.86 -16.39 4.99
N PRO A 228 16.44 -15.74 6.09
CA PRO A 228 16.51 -16.32 7.41
C PRO A 228 15.48 -17.45 7.55
N HIS A 229 15.84 -18.50 8.30
CA HIS A 229 14.91 -19.61 8.58
C HIS A 229 13.68 -19.12 9.37
N GLU A 230 13.88 -18.20 10.31
CA GLU A 230 12.81 -17.60 11.13
C GLU A 230 11.98 -16.54 10.39
N ASN A 231 12.21 -16.33 9.09
CA ASN A 231 11.44 -15.42 8.23
C ASN A 231 11.40 -13.97 8.71
N MET A 232 12.43 -13.49 9.40
CA MET A 232 12.53 -12.10 9.84
C MET A 232 13.93 -11.51 9.69
N TRP A 233 13.98 -10.24 9.30
CA TRP A 233 15.21 -9.42 9.32
C TRP A 233 15.03 -8.18 10.18
N HIS A 234 16.11 -7.76 10.83
CA HIS A 234 16.20 -6.37 11.28
C HIS A 234 16.28 -5.42 10.08
N SER A 235 15.76 -4.21 10.24
CA SER A 235 15.90 -3.13 9.25
C SER A 235 17.36 -2.81 8.89
N SER A 236 18.32 -3.03 9.78
CA SER A 236 19.76 -2.92 9.47
C SER A 236 20.19 -3.90 8.38
N LYS A 237 19.77 -5.17 8.47
CA LYS A 237 20.09 -6.17 7.45
C LYS A 237 19.44 -5.85 6.10
N PHE A 238 18.26 -5.23 6.12
CA PHE A 238 17.63 -4.75 4.89
C PHE A 238 18.39 -3.56 4.28
N GLN A 239 18.90 -2.63 5.09
CA GLN A 239 19.78 -1.55 4.61
C GLN A 239 21.07 -2.11 3.99
N ASP A 240 21.69 -3.13 4.60
CA ASP A 240 22.85 -3.82 4.02
C ASP A 240 22.50 -4.43 2.66
N TYR A 241 21.35 -5.11 2.55
CA TYR A 241 20.87 -5.66 1.29
C TYR A 241 20.68 -4.59 0.21
N LEU A 242 20.08 -3.44 0.56
CA LEU A 242 19.94 -2.32 -0.37
C LEU A 242 21.31 -1.82 -0.85
N ASN A 243 22.30 -1.76 0.02
CA ASN A 243 23.68 -1.43 -0.36
C ASN A 243 24.28 -2.46 -1.31
N GLU A 244 24.09 -3.76 -1.02
CA GLU A 244 24.58 -4.88 -1.83
C GLU A 244 24.02 -4.84 -3.27
N ILE A 245 22.77 -4.40 -3.47
CA ILE A 245 22.14 -4.30 -4.79
C ILE A 245 22.30 -2.93 -5.47
N GLY A 246 23.07 -2.01 -4.88
CA GLY A 246 23.33 -0.67 -5.45
C GLY A 246 22.27 0.38 -5.17
N GLU A 247 21.30 0.10 -4.29
CA GLU A 247 20.14 0.95 -3.96
C GLU A 247 20.33 1.64 -2.60
N THR A 248 21.57 2.04 -2.31
CA THR A 248 22.07 2.50 -1.00
C THR A 248 21.23 3.63 -0.40
N ASP A 249 20.78 4.57 -1.23
CA ASP A 249 20.09 5.76 -0.74
C ASP A 249 18.58 5.55 -0.52
N LYS A 250 17.98 4.48 -1.09
CA LYS A 250 16.52 4.27 -1.07
C LYS A 250 15.93 4.23 0.33
N TRP A 251 16.66 3.66 1.30
CA TRP A 251 16.23 3.66 2.69
C TRP A 251 16.01 5.08 3.22
N LYS A 252 17.00 5.95 3.02
CA LYS A 252 17.01 7.31 3.58
C LYS A 252 16.15 8.29 2.79
N THR A 253 16.06 8.12 1.47
CA THR A 253 15.43 9.10 0.57
C THR A 253 13.98 8.76 0.23
N VAL A 254 13.57 7.48 0.31
CA VAL A 254 12.23 7.04 -0.09
C VAL A 254 11.52 6.31 1.05
N ILE A 255 12.11 5.20 1.53
CA ILE A 255 11.41 4.25 2.41
C ILE A 255 11.14 4.86 3.79
N LEU A 256 12.17 5.37 4.47
CA LEU A 256 12.01 5.94 5.81
C LEU A 256 11.14 7.20 5.81
N PRO A 257 11.34 8.19 4.92
CA PRO A 257 10.46 9.35 4.83
C PRO A 257 9.01 8.97 4.49
N GLY A 258 8.80 8.02 3.57
CA GLY A 258 7.45 7.59 3.18
C GLY A 258 6.72 6.87 4.32
N MET A 259 7.39 6.01 5.10
CA MET A 259 6.78 5.38 6.28
C MET A 259 6.38 6.43 7.32
N LYS A 260 7.26 7.41 7.56
CA LYS A 260 7.00 8.54 8.46
C LYS A 260 5.79 9.36 8.01
N GLN A 261 5.72 9.72 6.74
CA GLN A 261 4.58 10.44 6.16
C GLN A 261 3.29 9.62 6.24
N GLY A 262 3.34 8.32 5.95
CA GLY A 262 2.18 7.43 6.05
C GLY A 262 1.61 7.37 7.47
N ILE A 263 2.46 7.27 8.49
CA ILE A 263 2.04 7.29 9.90
C ILE A 263 1.41 8.64 10.26
N VAL A 264 2.09 9.75 9.96
CA VAL A 264 1.58 11.10 10.29
C VAL A 264 0.24 11.36 9.60
N GLY A 265 0.13 11.05 8.30
CA GLY A 265 -1.10 11.21 7.53
C GLY A 265 -2.26 10.39 8.10
N ALA A 266 -2.02 9.12 8.43
CA ALA A 266 -3.06 8.25 9.01
C ALA A 266 -3.54 8.74 10.39
N VAL A 267 -2.62 9.18 11.24
CA VAL A 267 -2.95 9.67 12.58
C VAL A 267 -3.68 11.02 12.50
N LEU A 268 -3.22 11.96 11.68
CA LEU A 268 -3.90 13.24 11.47
C LEU A 268 -5.30 13.08 10.91
N ALA A 269 -5.49 12.19 9.93
CA ALA A 269 -6.80 11.91 9.34
C ALA A 269 -7.78 11.28 10.34
N SER A 270 -7.29 10.73 11.45
CA SER A 270 -8.10 10.08 12.48
C SER A 270 -8.17 10.88 13.78
N GLN A 271 -7.45 12.01 13.88
CA GLN A 271 -7.23 12.72 15.14
C GLN A 271 -8.55 13.20 15.79
N ASP A 272 -9.50 13.67 14.98
CA ASP A 272 -10.79 14.20 15.46
C ASP A 272 -11.65 13.13 16.16
N GLU A 273 -11.45 11.86 15.80
CA GLU A 273 -12.15 10.72 16.38
C GLU A 273 -11.39 10.10 17.57
N MET A 274 -10.17 10.58 17.85
CA MET A 274 -9.37 10.07 18.97
C MET A 274 -9.83 10.68 20.28
N ILE A 275 -10.02 9.82 21.29
CA ILE A 275 -10.40 10.26 22.63
C ILE A 275 -9.14 10.75 23.36
N ASP A 276 -9.07 12.05 23.65
CA ASP A 276 -8.02 12.59 24.50
C ASP A 276 -8.22 12.14 25.96
N ARG A 277 -7.23 11.45 26.50
CA ARG A 277 -7.22 10.96 27.88
C ARG A 277 -5.89 11.32 28.51
N THR A 278 -5.92 12.19 29.51
CA THR A 278 -4.73 12.59 30.26
C THR A 278 -4.02 11.36 30.82
N ASN A 279 -2.68 11.36 30.76
CA ASN A 279 -1.83 10.26 31.23
C ASN A 279 -2.07 8.92 30.52
N SER A 280 -2.67 8.93 29.33
CA SER A 280 -2.75 7.75 28.47
C SER A 280 -1.72 7.85 27.35
N PHE A 281 -1.24 6.70 26.92
CA PHE A 281 -0.39 6.54 25.76
C PHE A 281 -0.74 5.21 25.09
N GLU A 282 -0.41 5.07 23.82
CA GLU A 282 -0.61 3.81 23.10
C GLU A 282 0.56 3.56 22.15
N LEU A 283 1.08 2.34 22.19
CA LEU A 283 2.09 1.84 21.25
C LEU A 283 1.36 1.17 20.09
N TYR A 284 1.69 1.56 18.87
CA TYR A 284 1.10 1.04 17.65
C TYR A 284 2.16 0.34 16.79
N GLY A 285 1.70 -0.62 15.99
CA GLY A 285 2.47 -1.20 14.90
C GLY A 285 1.84 -0.89 13.55
N ALA A 286 2.54 -0.16 12.69
CA ALA A 286 2.16 0.04 11.30
C ALA A 286 2.81 -1.03 10.41
N ASP A 287 2.00 -1.64 9.54
CA ASP A 287 2.46 -2.59 8.54
C ASP A 287 2.59 -1.90 7.18
N PHE A 288 3.80 -1.91 6.63
CA PHE A 288 4.10 -1.35 5.31
C PHE A 288 4.51 -2.43 4.33
N LEU A 289 4.03 -2.33 3.09
CA LEU A 289 4.56 -3.06 1.95
C LEU A 289 5.32 -2.09 1.06
N LEU A 290 6.46 -2.50 0.52
CA LEU A 290 7.17 -1.69 -0.47
C LEU A 290 6.69 -2.06 -1.88
N GLY A 291 6.34 -1.05 -2.68
CA GLY A 291 6.16 -1.20 -4.12
C GLY A 291 7.49 -1.52 -4.80
N ILE A 292 7.43 -2.01 -6.05
CA ILE A 292 8.61 -2.25 -6.90
C ILE A 292 9.50 -1.00 -7.07
N ASP A 293 8.92 0.18 -6.87
CA ASP A 293 9.53 1.51 -6.88
C ASP A 293 10.12 1.95 -5.53
N TYR A 294 10.13 1.05 -4.54
CA TYR A 294 10.56 1.27 -3.14
C TYR A 294 9.64 2.19 -2.34
N VAL A 295 8.51 2.63 -2.88
CA VAL A 295 7.57 3.50 -2.18
C VAL A 295 6.81 2.68 -1.13
N PRO A 296 6.79 3.09 0.15
CA PRO A 296 6.07 2.38 1.19
C PRO A 296 4.55 2.65 1.11
N ILE A 297 3.78 1.57 1.15
CA ILE A 297 2.32 1.56 1.14
C ILE A 297 1.84 1.05 2.50
N LEU A 298 1.12 1.89 3.24
CA LEU A 298 0.53 1.53 4.53
C LEU A 298 -0.59 0.49 4.31
N LEU A 299 -0.46 -0.68 4.93
CA LEU A 299 -1.45 -1.77 4.83
C LEU A 299 -2.48 -1.70 5.95
N GLU A 300 -2.01 -1.54 7.19
CA GLU A 300 -2.82 -1.48 8.40
C GLU A 300 -2.02 -0.88 9.57
N ILE A 301 -2.75 -0.43 10.59
CA ILE A 301 -2.20 -0.03 11.89
C ILE A 301 -2.82 -0.93 12.95
N ASN A 302 -1.99 -1.61 13.72
CA ASN A 302 -2.40 -2.45 14.84
C ASN A 302 -2.23 -1.69 16.16
N MET A 303 -3.28 -1.66 16.97
CA MET A 303 -3.21 -1.29 18.39
C MET A 303 -2.66 -2.48 19.19
N GLY A 304 -1.83 -2.22 20.21
CA GLY A 304 -1.22 -3.28 21.02
C GLY A 304 -0.44 -4.31 20.21
N PRO A 305 0.62 -3.91 19.47
CA PRO A 305 1.40 -4.85 18.66
C PRO A 305 1.93 -6.00 19.52
N ALA A 306 1.97 -7.20 18.95
CA ALA A 306 2.50 -8.39 19.60
C ALA A 306 3.95 -8.20 20.09
N MET A 307 4.17 -8.27 21.41
CA MET A 307 5.49 -8.08 22.05
C MET A 307 6.18 -9.40 22.45
N HIS A 308 5.82 -10.51 21.82
CA HIS A 308 6.40 -11.82 22.13
C HIS A 308 7.73 -12.04 21.39
N ALA A 309 8.69 -12.70 22.05
CA ALA A 309 9.96 -13.13 21.47
C ALA A 309 9.76 -14.37 20.56
N SER A 310 9.02 -14.20 19.47
CA SER A 310 8.69 -15.29 18.54
C SER A 310 9.86 -15.76 17.68
N THR A 311 10.87 -14.90 17.52
CA THR A 311 12.10 -15.08 16.76
C THR A 311 13.21 -14.34 17.47
N LYS A 312 14.48 -14.58 17.11
CA LYS A 312 15.60 -13.79 17.67
C LYS A 312 15.40 -12.29 17.47
N VAL A 313 14.98 -11.89 16.26
CA VAL A 313 14.72 -10.49 15.88
C VAL A 313 13.69 -9.83 16.80
N THR A 314 12.54 -10.49 16.99
CA THR A 314 11.47 -9.95 17.84
C THR A 314 11.84 -9.98 19.32
N GLY A 315 12.61 -10.97 19.79
CA GLY A 315 13.11 -10.99 21.16
C GLY A 315 13.97 -9.77 21.51
N GLU A 316 14.86 -9.35 20.60
CA GLU A 316 15.74 -8.20 20.81
C GLU A 316 14.99 -6.86 20.69
N ILE A 317 14.19 -6.70 19.63
CA ILE A 317 13.47 -5.44 19.38
C ILE A 317 12.35 -5.23 20.42
N CYS A 318 11.57 -6.26 20.79
CA CYS A 318 10.51 -6.11 21.80
C CYS A 318 11.05 -5.76 23.18
N LYS A 319 12.17 -6.38 23.57
CA LYS A 319 12.80 -6.06 24.85
C LYS A 319 13.24 -4.59 24.91
N SER A 320 14.04 -4.17 23.93
CA SER A 320 14.56 -2.79 23.90
C SER A 320 13.45 -1.75 23.67
N GLY A 321 12.46 -2.05 22.83
CA GLY A 321 11.33 -1.17 22.57
C GLY A 321 10.47 -0.93 23.81
N LEU A 322 10.18 -1.97 24.60
CA LEU A 322 9.41 -1.80 25.84
C LEU A 322 10.17 -0.95 26.88
N GLU A 323 11.47 -1.18 27.04
CA GLU A 323 12.32 -0.35 27.91
C GLU A 323 12.29 1.12 27.46
N ASP A 324 12.40 1.38 26.16
CA ASP A 324 12.38 2.73 25.60
C ASP A 324 10.99 3.41 25.67
N VAL A 325 9.89 2.64 25.61
CA VAL A 325 8.54 3.19 25.88
C VAL A 325 8.47 3.78 27.28
N ILE A 326 9.00 3.06 28.29
CA ILE A 326 9.01 3.55 29.68
C ILE A 326 9.78 4.87 29.80
N LYS A 327 10.94 4.97 29.14
CA LYS A 327 11.73 6.20 29.11
C LYS A 327 10.95 7.38 28.53
N VAL A 328 10.19 7.18 27.45
CA VAL A 328 9.39 8.24 26.84
C VAL A 328 8.22 8.64 27.74
N VAL A 329 7.46 7.68 28.28
CA VAL A 329 6.20 7.97 28.99
C VAL A 329 6.41 8.42 30.45
N LEU A 330 7.53 8.01 31.07
CA LEU A 330 7.91 8.41 32.42
C LEU A 330 9.01 9.47 32.42
N ASP A 331 10.20 9.15 31.91
CA ASP A 331 11.38 10.00 32.12
C ASP A 331 11.29 11.31 31.33
N ALA A 332 10.97 11.23 30.04
CA ALA A 332 10.88 12.40 29.15
C ALA A 332 9.74 13.35 29.54
N LYS A 333 8.69 12.82 30.20
CA LYS A 333 7.60 13.62 30.76
C LYS A 333 8.06 14.52 31.91
N HIS A 334 9.00 14.06 32.73
CA HIS A 334 9.54 14.84 33.87
C HIS A 334 10.77 15.67 33.46
N ASN A 335 11.56 15.19 32.51
CA ASN A 335 12.74 15.87 32.00
C ASN A 335 12.78 15.77 30.46
N PRO A 336 12.47 16.86 29.73
CA PRO A 336 12.49 16.86 28.26
C PRO A 336 13.85 16.53 27.61
N LYS A 337 14.93 16.48 28.39
CA LYS A 337 16.29 16.08 27.95
C LYS A 337 16.65 14.65 28.35
N ALA A 338 15.75 13.89 28.95
CA ALA A 338 15.97 12.50 29.30
C ALA A 338 16.24 11.67 28.03
N ASP A 339 16.97 10.57 28.19
CA ASP A 339 17.15 9.58 27.13
C ASP A 339 15.78 9.01 26.72
N THR A 340 15.49 8.99 25.43
CA THR A 340 14.28 8.37 24.86
C THR A 340 14.59 7.04 24.17
N GLY A 341 15.82 6.55 24.35
CA GLY A 341 16.33 5.38 23.66
C GLY A 341 16.27 5.55 22.15
N LYS A 342 15.62 4.61 21.47
CA LYS A 342 15.48 4.65 20.00
C LYS A 342 14.22 5.37 19.52
N PHE A 343 13.40 5.94 20.41
CA PHE A 343 12.31 6.83 19.99
C PHE A 343 12.84 8.22 19.62
N GLU A 344 12.27 8.79 18.55
CA GLU A 344 12.41 10.20 18.19
C GLU A 344 11.03 10.83 17.95
N ILE A 345 10.91 12.14 18.17
CA ILE A 345 9.68 12.86 17.84
C ILE A 345 9.50 12.84 16.33
N LEU A 346 8.38 12.28 15.88
CA LEU A 346 7.97 12.26 14.48
C LEU A 346 7.15 13.50 14.14
N TYR A 347 6.19 13.82 15.01
CA TYR A 347 5.26 14.91 14.83
C TYR A 347 4.87 15.47 16.19
N LYS A 348 4.83 16.79 16.30
CA LYS A 348 4.32 17.49 17.46
C LYS A 348 3.47 18.64 16.97
N GLN A 349 2.18 18.59 17.28
CA GLN A 349 1.24 19.63 16.88
C GLN A 349 1.58 20.93 17.60
N GLU A 350 1.81 21.98 16.82
CA GLU A 350 1.93 23.34 17.34
C GLU A 350 0.54 23.96 17.41
N LEU A 351 0.00 24.08 18.62
CA LEU A 351 -1.17 24.93 18.83
C LEU A 351 -0.69 26.36 18.77
N GLY A 352 -1.22 27.15 17.82
CA GLY A 352 -1.00 28.59 17.77
C GLY A 352 -1.36 29.27 19.10
N PRO A 353 -1.05 30.57 19.26
CA PRO A 353 -1.43 31.29 20.48
C PRO A 353 -2.92 31.11 20.74
N ARG A 354 -3.28 30.63 21.94
CA ARG A 354 -4.67 30.47 22.35
C ARG A 354 -5.37 31.82 22.17
N PRO A 355 -6.47 31.93 21.40
CA PRO A 355 -7.21 33.18 21.33
C PRO A 355 -7.61 33.58 22.75
N HIS A 356 -7.34 34.83 23.12
CA HIS A 356 -7.92 35.39 24.34
C HIS A 356 -9.44 35.30 24.22
N HIS A 357 -10.08 34.57 25.13
CA HIS A 357 -11.54 34.45 25.19
C HIS A 357 -12.16 35.84 25.31
N THR A 358 -12.73 36.34 24.21
CA THR A 358 -13.71 37.41 24.20
C THR A 358 -14.97 36.86 23.56
N GLY A 359 -15.88 36.33 24.38
CA GLY A 359 -17.30 36.07 24.10
C GLY A 359 -17.69 35.38 22.78
N ASP A 360 -18.27 34.17 22.91
CA ASP A 360 -19.23 33.50 22.01
C ASP A 360 -18.94 33.36 20.50
N LEU A 361 -17.77 33.76 19.99
CA LEU A 361 -17.33 33.42 18.63
C LEU A 361 -15.96 32.74 18.63
N GLU A 362 -15.95 31.44 18.34
CA GLU A 362 -14.74 30.71 17.96
C GLU A 362 -14.39 31.03 16.51
N LEU A 363 -13.61 32.10 16.31
CA LEU A 363 -12.98 32.39 15.02
C LEU A 363 -11.50 32.02 15.07
N LEU A 364 -11.10 31.07 14.23
CA LEU A 364 -9.72 30.69 13.99
C LEU A 364 -9.22 31.36 12.70
N VAL A 365 -8.15 32.14 12.81
CA VAL A 365 -7.43 32.70 11.66
C VAL A 365 -6.08 31.99 11.56
N ALA A 366 -5.91 31.16 10.54
CA ALA A 366 -4.64 30.55 10.18
C ALA A 366 -4.03 31.32 9.00
N GLY A 367 -2.79 31.76 9.14
CA GLY A 367 -2.04 32.43 8.08
C GLY A 367 -0.66 31.81 7.92
N GLN A 368 -0.19 31.69 6.67
CA GLN A 368 1.16 31.27 6.34
C GLN A 368 1.96 32.47 5.84
N LYS A 369 3.26 32.52 6.18
CA LYS A 369 4.17 33.55 5.65
C LYS A 369 4.25 33.41 4.13
N ILE A 370 3.88 34.46 3.39
CA ILE A 370 4.13 34.53 1.96
C ILE A 370 5.66 34.62 1.78
N VAL A 371 6.26 33.56 1.25
CA VAL A 371 7.66 33.60 0.82
C VAL A 371 7.68 34.38 -0.49
N SER A 372 8.22 35.60 -0.45
CA SER A 372 8.33 36.45 -1.62
C SER A 372 9.41 35.92 -2.57
N ASP A 373 9.03 35.04 -3.49
CA ASP A 373 9.84 34.72 -4.68
C ASP A 373 9.70 35.84 -5.73
N ARG A 374 10.20 37.03 -5.38
CA ARG A 374 10.41 38.13 -6.32
C ARG A 374 11.71 38.87 -6.01
N ILE A 375 12.82 38.26 -6.40
CA ILE A 375 13.95 39.07 -6.87
C ILE A 375 13.55 39.55 -8.27
N ILE A 376 12.83 40.68 -8.35
CA ILE A 376 12.80 41.46 -9.58
C ILE A 376 14.21 42.04 -9.71
N LYS A 377 15.07 41.40 -10.51
CA LYS A 377 16.29 42.04 -10.99
C LYS A 377 15.86 43.20 -11.90
N LYS A 378 16.25 44.41 -11.51
CA LYS A 378 16.30 45.56 -12.43
C LYS A 378 17.44 45.39 -13.42
#